data_AF-C3XY88-F1
#
_entry.id   AF-C3XY88-F1
#
_cell.length_a   1.000
_cell.length_b   1.000
_cell.length_c   1.000
_cell.angle_alpha   90.00
_cell.angle_beta   90.00
_cell.angle_gamma   90.00
#
_symmetry.space_group_name_H-M   'P 1'
#
loop_
_entity.id
_entity.type
_entity.pdbx_description
1 polymer ?
#
loop_
_entity_poly.entity_id
_entity_poly.type
_entity_poly.pdbx_seq_one_letter_code
_entity_poly.pdbx_strand_id
1 'polypeptide(L)'
;MISLDFLVRMTAAIMVSSVIILAYYRTYIRYSSHVISAIEQPQPKMKEDIHSSAVLQQRNSSDMTQCKFLKNVAFMKIHKCGSSTTQNIFLRFGHVHNLLVALPKGQDKPQIGRFGKITEHDYEAPPSGLRWNVFAHHAVYHRAGILRLMPKNTKFVAILREPVSRFLSAFIYFDMAKYFPGMIGSPRLLGPRRRLNIPDRFKKPRNRGQTVGQKITVSHQRIHTKNSSILQYLQNPTRWDNVYRPPGPRDPNYEHACVRNCMVRDLGFPESLYENSTAIHDFVEGIERDFTLVMILQYFDQSLVLLKRKMCWSIRDILYDHRHRTKKAKATKPNITDDMKRTFLKHNEADAVLYQYFNDSLWKQIAQEGDDFQAEVRHFQQVNIGATKYCSNKSRPREFLVANSTWNEKFEITPHFCSMLGRKRQTWDEILRSRYRNSSKTVEIEAKASPRHRGAYSRRVKMYKKNASLVHN
;
A
#
# COMPACT_ATOMS: atom_id res chain seq x y z
N MET A 1 -22.07 -5.56 64.04
CA MET A 1 -23.11 -4.62 63.60
C MET A 1 -22.49 -3.67 62.61
N ILE A 2 -22.93 -3.66 61.35
CA ILE A 2 -22.47 -2.67 60.36
C ILE A 2 -23.15 -1.34 60.71
N SER A 3 -22.36 -0.27 60.91
CA SER A 3 -22.90 1.05 61.24
C SER A 3 -23.81 1.54 60.12
N LEU A 4 -24.93 2.18 60.49
CA LEU A 4 -25.87 2.80 59.55
C LEU A 4 -25.15 3.75 58.58
N ASP A 5 -24.12 4.46 59.06
CA ASP A 5 -23.26 5.34 58.25
C ASP A 5 -22.49 4.60 57.15
N PHE A 6 -22.04 3.37 57.42
CA PHE A 6 -21.34 2.56 56.43
C PHE A 6 -22.30 2.12 55.31
N LEU A 7 -23.54 1.77 55.67
CA LEU A 7 -24.56 1.39 54.71
C LEU A 7 -24.95 2.56 53.80
N VAL A 8 -25.10 3.77 54.37
CA VAL A 8 -25.42 5.00 53.62
C VAL A 8 -24.29 5.40 52.66
N ARG A 9 -23.02 5.25 53.06
CA ARG A 9 -21.88 5.54 52.17
C ARG A 9 -21.75 4.51 51.04
N MET A 10 -22.03 3.24 51.31
CA MET A 10 -22.03 2.19 50.28
C MET A 10 -23.13 2.41 49.25
N THR A 11 -24.35 2.73 49.68
CA THR A 11 -25.46 2.99 48.75
C THR A 11 -25.21 4.23 47.91
N ALA A 12 -24.64 5.30 48.49
CA ALA A 12 -24.23 6.49 47.74
C ALA A 12 -23.16 6.16 46.68
N ALA A 13 -22.15 5.34 47.01
CA ALA A 13 -21.11 4.94 46.06
C ALA A 13 -21.63 4.07 44.91
N ILE A 14 -22.58 3.16 45.19
CA ILE A 14 -23.26 2.34 44.16
C ILE A 14 -24.11 3.24 43.24
N MET A 15 -24.81 4.23 43.80
CA MET A 15 -25.60 5.17 43.01
C MET A 15 -24.71 6.05 42.11
N VAL A 16 -23.59 6.56 42.61
CA VAL A 16 -22.65 7.36 41.79
C VAL A 16 -22.00 6.52 40.69
N SER A 17 -21.54 5.31 41.01
CA SER A 17 -20.93 4.42 40.01
C SER A 17 -21.92 3.99 38.93
N SER A 18 -23.17 3.67 39.29
CA SER A 18 -24.22 3.32 38.31
C SER A 18 -24.58 4.50 37.39
N VAL A 19 -24.61 5.74 37.90
CA VAL A 19 -24.82 6.94 37.07
C VAL A 19 -23.66 7.16 36.10
N ILE A 20 -22.41 6.97 36.53
CA ILE A 20 -21.22 7.08 35.67
C ILE A 20 -21.25 6.00 34.58
N ILE A 21 -21.57 4.76 34.94
CA ILE A 21 -21.67 3.65 33.98
C ILE A 21 -22.77 3.92 32.96
N LEU A 22 -23.94 4.42 33.39
CA LEU A 22 -25.04 4.77 32.48
C LEU A 22 -24.70 5.96 31.58
N ALA A 23 -23.98 6.97 32.08
CA ALA A 23 -23.51 8.10 31.27
C ALA A 23 -22.47 7.66 30.23
N TYR A 24 -21.55 6.77 30.62
CA TYR A 24 -20.59 6.14 29.72
C TYR A 24 -21.31 5.31 28.64
N TYR A 25 -22.26 4.45 29.03
CA TYR A 25 -22.99 3.60 28.09
C TYR A 25 -23.87 4.42 27.13
N ARG A 26 -24.48 5.53 27.60
CA ARG A 26 -25.24 6.45 26.75
C ARG A 26 -24.36 7.18 25.73
N THR A 27 -23.17 7.60 26.15
CA THR A 27 -22.19 8.23 25.26
C THR A 27 -21.66 7.23 24.23
N TYR A 28 -21.37 6.01 24.66
CA TYR A 28 -20.95 4.91 23.81
C TYR A 28 -22.02 4.52 22.78
N ILE A 29 -23.29 4.40 23.18
CA ILE A 29 -24.39 4.12 22.25
C ILE A 29 -24.57 5.27 21.26
N ARG A 30 -24.55 6.54 21.70
CA ARG A 30 -24.63 7.70 20.79
C ARG A 30 -23.49 7.70 19.76
N TYR A 31 -22.27 7.39 20.19
CA TYR A 31 -21.12 7.29 19.30
C TYR A 31 -21.26 6.11 18.32
N SER A 32 -21.64 4.93 18.81
CA SER A 32 -21.86 3.74 17.98
C SER A 32 -22.97 3.95 16.94
N SER A 33 -24.07 4.61 17.32
CA SER A 33 -25.13 5.00 16.39
C SER A 33 -24.67 6.03 15.37
N HIS A 34 -23.82 6.99 15.75
CA HIS A 34 -23.23 7.94 14.80
C HIS A 34 -22.33 7.24 13.77
N VAL A 35 -21.48 6.31 14.21
CA VAL A 35 -20.63 5.51 13.33
C VAL A 35 -21.47 4.65 12.39
N ILE A 36 -22.53 4.00 12.88
CA ILE A 36 -23.44 3.19 12.05
C ILE A 36 -24.20 4.06 11.03
N SER A 37 -24.70 5.22 11.45
CA SER A 37 -25.41 6.16 10.56
C SER A 37 -24.51 6.80 9.50
N ALA A 38 -23.22 7.01 9.79
CA ALA A 38 -22.24 7.51 8.84
C ALA A 38 -21.85 6.46 7.77
N ILE A 39 -22.03 5.17 8.07
CA ILE A 39 -21.74 4.06 7.16
C ILE A 39 -22.90 3.80 6.18
N GLU A 40 -24.15 4.15 6.54
CA GLU A 40 -25.36 3.91 5.73
C GLU A 40 -25.77 5.08 4.82
N GLN A 41 -25.09 6.22 4.89
CA GLN A 41 -25.40 7.37 4.02
C GLN A 41 -24.94 7.10 2.57
N PRO A 42 -25.82 7.26 1.55
CA PRO A 42 -25.36 7.48 0.19
C PRO A 42 -24.50 8.75 0.19
N GLN A 43 -23.32 8.67 -0.44
CA GLN A 43 -22.39 9.79 -0.60
C GLN A 43 -23.14 11.07 -1.01
N PRO A 44 -22.96 12.20 -0.31
CA PRO A 44 -23.64 13.43 -0.70
C PRO A 44 -23.18 13.82 -2.11
N LYS A 45 -24.13 13.94 -3.03
CA LYS A 45 -23.92 14.72 -4.25
C LYS A 45 -23.66 16.15 -3.80
N MET A 46 -22.49 16.67 -4.15
CA MET A 46 -22.09 18.05 -3.96
C MET A 46 -23.24 18.94 -4.48
N LYS A 47 -23.98 19.59 -3.58
CA LYS A 47 -24.86 20.70 -3.92
C LYS A 47 -24.00 21.97 -3.88
N GLU A 48 -24.05 22.73 -4.96
CA GLU A 48 -23.57 24.11 -4.98
C GLU A 48 -24.48 24.92 -4.07
N ASP A 49 -23.97 25.37 -2.94
CA ASP A 49 -24.62 26.42 -2.16
C ASP A 49 -23.68 27.64 -2.13
N ILE A 50 -24.12 28.64 -2.88
CA ILE A 50 -23.67 30.02 -2.89
C ILE A 50 -24.06 30.65 -1.54
N HIS A 51 -23.20 31.54 -1.04
CA HIS A 51 -23.29 32.34 0.20
C HIS A 51 -22.78 31.70 1.51
N SER A 52 -21.54 32.05 1.87
CA SER A 52 -21.32 32.89 3.06
C SER A 52 -19.91 33.49 3.03
N SER A 53 -19.83 34.73 2.56
CA SER A 53 -18.67 35.59 2.68
C SER A 53 -18.69 36.22 4.06
N ALA A 54 -17.65 35.99 4.88
CA ALA A 54 -17.07 36.94 5.85
C ALA A 54 -16.41 36.22 7.03
N VAL A 55 -15.18 35.72 6.83
CA VAL A 55 -14.04 35.98 7.74
C VAL A 55 -12.77 35.93 6.87
N LEU A 56 -12.51 37.02 6.15
CA LEU A 56 -11.20 37.31 5.58
C LEU A 56 -10.39 38.03 6.67
N GLN A 57 -9.46 37.32 7.31
CA GLN A 57 -8.32 37.98 7.96
C GLN A 57 -7.04 37.52 7.26
N GLN A 58 -6.60 38.41 6.37
CA GLN A 58 -5.23 38.71 5.94
C GLN A 58 -4.17 37.66 6.30
N ARG A 59 -3.88 36.76 5.35
CA ARG A 59 -2.51 36.29 5.14
C ARG A 59 -1.91 37.11 4.01
N ASN A 60 -0.83 37.83 4.33
CA ASN A 60 -0.03 38.58 3.38
C ASN A 60 0.37 37.69 2.18
N SER A 61 0.07 38.19 1.00
CA SER A 61 0.27 37.60 -0.32
C SER A 61 1.71 37.73 -0.82
N SER A 62 2.69 37.25 -0.06
CA SER A 62 4.11 37.37 -0.44
C SER A 62 4.97 36.14 -0.13
N ASP A 63 4.40 34.94 -0.18
CA ASP A 63 5.20 33.73 -0.32
C ASP A 63 4.50 32.73 -1.25
N MET A 64 4.56 32.99 -2.56
CA MET A 64 4.53 31.89 -3.52
C MET A 64 5.84 31.12 -3.33
N THR A 65 5.90 30.27 -2.29
CA THR A 65 7.08 29.45 -2.02
C THR A 65 7.30 28.57 -3.24
N GLN A 66 8.38 28.80 -3.96
CA GLN A 66 8.76 28.01 -5.14
C GLN A 66 8.78 26.52 -4.76
N CYS A 67 7.96 25.70 -5.44
CA CYS A 67 7.81 24.28 -5.12
C CYS A 67 9.18 23.58 -5.24
N LYS A 68 9.73 23.10 -4.12
CA LYS A 68 11.04 22.42 -4.09
C LYS A 68 10.90 20.93 -4.40
N PHE A 69 11.52 20.48 -5.50
CA PHE A 69 11.57 19.07 -5.89
C PHE A 69 12.12 18.17 -4.76
N LEU A 70 11.28 17.27 -4.23
CA LEU A 70 11.63 16.39 -3.12
C LEU A 70 12.07 15.01 -3.60
N LYS A 71 13.26 14.59 -3.15
CA LYS A 71 13.92 13.33 -3.58
C LYS A 71 13.81 12.19 -2.56
N ASN A 72 13.69 12.52 -1.27
CA ASN A 72 13.77 11.54 -0.19
C ASN A 72 12.37 11.06 0.22
N VAL A 73 12.04 9.80 -0.08
CA VAL A 73 10.72 9.23 0.13
C VAL A 73 10.76 7.77 0.61
N ALA A 74 10.04 7.49 1.69
CA ALA A 74 9.81 6.15 2.21
C ALA A 74 8.36 5.74 1.98
N PHE A 75 8.14 4.88 0.99
CA PHE A 75 6.85 4.25 0.74
C PHE A 75 6.68 2.99 1.60
N MET A 76 5.91 3.12 2.67
CA MET A 76 5.54 2.00 3.54
C MET A 76 4.47 1.14 2.88
N LYS A 77 4.93 0.00 2.35
CA LYS A 77 4.15 -0.88 1.49
C LYS A 77 3.23 -1.79 2.30
N ILE A 78 1.95 -1.44 2.38
CA ILE A 78 0.91 -2.27 3.00
C ILE A 78 0.44 -3.37 2.03
N HIS A 79 0.24 -4.59 2.53
CA HIS A 79 -0.18 -5.71 1.71
C HIS A 79 -1.58 -5.50 1.13
N LYS A 80 -1.73 -5.79 -0.17
CA LYS A 80 -3.01 -5.85 -0.91
C LYS A 80 -3.80 -4.54 -1.06
N CYS A 81 -3.15 -3.41 -0.78
CA CYS A 81 -3.68 -2.06 -0.99
C CYS A 81 -3.29 -1.44 -2.35
N GLY A 82 -3.10 -2.26 -3.40
CA GLY A 82 -2.61 -1.76 -4.70
C GLY A 82 -1.10 -1.42 -4.72
N SER A 83 -0.40 -1.77 -3.64
CA SER A 83 0.96 -1.34 -3.34
C SER A 83 2.05 -1.87 -4.29
N SER A 84 1.76 -2.83 -5.19
CA SER A 84 2.70 -3.24 -6.26
C SER A 84 2.74 -2.26 -7.42
N THR A 85 1.59 -1.68 -7.79
CA THR A 85 1.54 -0.59 -8.78
C THR A 85 2.27 0.62 -8.22
N THR A 86 1.96 1.00 -6.98
CA THR A 86 2.61 2.10 -6.27
C THR A 86 4.12 1.88 -6.11
N GLN A 87 4.55 0.66 -5.77
CA GLN A 87 5.98 0.33 -5.70
C GLN A 87 6.69 0.55 -7.05
N ASN A 88 6.07 0.21 -8.18
CA ASN A 88 6.68 0.50 -9.49
C ASN A 88 6.90 2.01 -9.69
N ILE A 89 5.94 2.85 -9.28
CA ILE A 89 6.06 4.32 -9.35
C ILE A 89 7.31 4.77 -8.60
N PHE A 90 7.48 4.37 -7.34
CA PHE A 90 8.62 4.77 -6.51
C PHE A 90 9.97 4.20 -6.99
N LEU A 91 10.02 2.93 -7.41
CA LEU A 91 11.26 2.34 -7.94
C LEU A 91 11.66 2.97 -9.28
N ARG A 92 10.68 3.28 -10.14
CA ARG A 92 10.91 3.99 -11.41
C ARG A 92 11.36 5.43 -11.15
N PHE A 93 10.74 6.12 -10.20
CA PHE A 93 11.17 7.46 -9.78
C PHE A 93 12.65 7.45 -9.36
N GLY A 94 13.04 6.52 -8.47
CA GLY A 94 14.44 6.36 -8.08
C GLY A 94 15.37 6.06 -9.26
N HIS A 95 14.92 5.24 -10.22
CA HIS A 95 15.69 4.93 -11.41
C HIS A 95 15.89 6.13 -12.35
N VAL A 96 14.81 6.85 -12.67
CA VAL A 96 14.78 7.96 -13.64
C VAL A 96 15.52 9.18 -13.11
N HIS A 97 15.43 9.45 -11.81
CA HIS A 97 16.10 10.58 -11.16
C HIS A 97 17.49 10.24 -10.59
N ASN A 98 18.04 9.07 -10.95
CA ASN A 98 19.36 8.60 -10.54
C ASN A 98 19.57 8.63 -9.00
N LEU A 99 18.56 8.19 -8.25
CA LEU A 99 18.55 8.18 -6.79
C LEU A 99 18.92 6.80 -6.21
N LEU A 100 19.44 6.79 -4.98
CA LEU A 100 19.74 5.56 -4.26
C LEU A 100 18.45 4.96 -3.69
N VAL A 101 18.15 3.73 -4.08
CA VAL A 101 16.98 2.95 -3.65
C VAL A 101 17.39 1.86 -2.65
N ALA A 102 16.76 1.79 -1.48
CA ALA A 102 17.00 0.70 -0.54
C ALA A 102 16.60 -0.65 -1.18
N LEU A 103 17.51 -1.62 -1.19
CA LEU A 103 17.28 -2.94 -1.78
C LEU A 103 17.48 -4.03 -0.74
N PRO A 104 16.68 -5.10 -0.76
CA PRO A 104 16.89 -6.23 0.12
C PRO A 104 18.13 -7.03 -0.29
N LYS A 105 18.80 -7.60 0.72
CA LYS A 105 20.00 -8.39 0.53
C LYS A 105 19.67 -9.73 -0.12
N GLY A 106 20.46 -10.10 -1.13
CA GLY A 106 20.28 -11.35 -1.86
C GLY A 106 19.26 -11.28 -3.01
N GLN A 107 19.01 -12.41 -3.65
CA GLN A 107 18.18 -12.47 -4.86
C GLN A 107 16.70 -12.69 -4.52
N ASP A 108 15.84 -11.99 -5.27
CA ASP A 108 14.38 -12.09 -5.25
C ASP A 108 13.71 -12.00 -3.85
N LYS A 109 14.31 -11.30 -2.89
CA LYS A 109 13.69 -11.03 -1.60
C LYS A 109 12.64 -9.90 -1.74
N PRO A 110 11.40 -10.09 -1.28
CA PRO A 110 10.35 -9.07 -1.43
C PRO A 110 10.40 -7.98 -0.36
N GLN A 111 11.18 -8.17 0.70
CA GLN A 111 11.13 -7.38 1.93
C GLN A 111 12.52 -7.07 2.50
N ILE A 112 12.61 -5.97 3.25
CA ILE A 112 13.76 -5.56 4.04
C ILE A 112 13.34 -5.67 5.51
N GLY A 113 14.09 -6.48 6.26
CA GLY A 113 13.80 -6.80 7.66
C GLY A 113 12.90 -8.02 7.81
N ARG A 114 12.68 -8.39 9.07
CA ARG A 114 11.74 -9.43 9.51
C ARG A 114 11.09 -9.01 10.82
N PHE A 115 9.78 -9.25 10.94
CA PHE A 115 9.02 -9.01 12.18
C PHE A 115 9.28 -7.64 12.83
N GLY A 116 9.26 -6.55 12.04
CA GLY A 116 9.50 -5.20 12.59
C GLY A 116 10.95 -4.81 12.81
N LYS A 117 11.90 -5.74 12.61
CA LYS A 117 13.33 -5.49 12.82
C LYS A 117 14.06 -5.43 11.49
N ILE A 118 14.83 -4.35 11.29
CA ILE A 118 15.73 -4.19 10.15
C ILE A 118 17.16 -4.18 10.69
N THR A 119 17.98 -5.07 10.17
CA THR A 119 19.41 -5.25 10.48
C THR A 119 20.25 -5.06 9.22
N GLU A 120 21.56 -4.92 9.37
CA GLU A 120 22.49 -4.77 8.23
C GLU A 120 22.55 -6.00 7.31
N HIS A 121 22.05 -7.15 7.77
CA HIS A 121 21.94 -8.37 6.96
C HIS A 121 20.72 -8.36 6.03
N ASP A 122 19.80 -7.41 6.20
CA ASP A 122 18.54 -7.40 5.46
C ASP A 122 18.58 -6.58 4.16
N TYR A 123 19.58 -5.72 3.99
CA TYR A 123 19.70 -4.83 2.84
C TYR A 123 21.08 -4.86 2.18
N GLU A 124 21.11 -4.43 0.92
CA GLU A 124 22.35 -4.15 0.19
C GLU A 124 22.92 -2.82 0.67
N ALA A 125 24.14 -2.82 1.22
CA ALA A 125 24.76 -1.60 1.72
C ALA A 125 24.83 -0.51 0.63
N PRO A 126 24.54 0.76 0.98
CA PRO A 126 24.61 1.84 0.02
C PRO A 126 26.07 2.10 -0.37
N PRO A 127 26.34 2.53 -1.62
CA PRO A 127 27.69 2.89 -2.05
C PRO A 127 28.31 3.95 -1.13
N SER A 128 29.57 3.75 -0.73
CA SER A 128 30.36 4.73 0.03
C SER A 128 29.74 5.22 1.35
N GLY A 129 28.88 4.42 1.99
CA GLY A 129 28.24 4.79 3.26
C GLY A 129 27.18 5.90 3.15
N LEU A 130 26.73 6.22 1.94
CA LEU A 130 25.66 7.20 1.70
C LEU A 130 24.32 6.72 2.26
N ARG A 131 23.32 7.60 2.35
CA ARG A 131 21.95 7.22 2.74
C ARG A 131 21.08 7.01 1.50
N TRP A 132 20.11 6.11 1.56
CA TRP A 132 19.15 5.94 0.46
C TRP A 132 18.18 7.12 0.39
N ASN A 133 17.76 7.45 -0.82
CA ASN A 133 16.73 8.44 -1.10
C ASN A 133 15.34 7.79 -1.19
N VAL A 134 15.23 6.56 -1.69
CA VAL A 134 13.95 5.90 -1.92
C VAL A 134 13.89 4.58 -1.15
N PHE A 135 12.85 4.37 -0.36
CA PHE A 135 12.53 3.09 0.25
C PHE A 135 11.15 2.65 -0.23
N ALA A 136 11.02 1.46 -0.83
CA ALA A 136 9.74 1.03 -1.42
C ALA A 136 9.51 -0.49 -1.38
N HIS A 137 10.31 -1.24 -0.60
CA HIS A 137 10.12 -2.68 -0.40
C HIS A 137 9.26 -2.97 0.82
N HIS A 138 8.76 -4.20 0.96
CA HIS A 138 8.00 -4.55 2.16
C HIS A 138 8.89 -4.42 3.39
N ALA A 139 8.38 -3.70 4.39
CA ALA A 139 8.94 -3.64 5.73
C ALA A 139 7.80 -3.21 6.64
N VAL A 140 7.80 -3.72 7.87
CA VAL A 140 6.92 -3.19 8.91
C VAL A 140 7.41 -1.79 9.27
N TYR A 141 6.50 -0.83 9.36
CA TYR A 141 6.87 0.55 9.68
C TYR A 141 7.51 0.65 11.07
N HIS A 142 8.66 1.32 11.10
CA HIS A 142 9.31 1.73 12.32
C HIS A 142 10.13 2.99 12.02
N ARG A 143 9.59 4.15 12.42
CA ARG A 143 10.11 5.47 12.05
C ARG A 143 11.61 5.62 12.26
N ALA A 144 12.08 5.37 13.48
CA ALA A 144 13.49 5.49 13.83
C ALA A 144 14.36 4.52 13.03
N GLY A 145 13.86 3.31 12.77
CA GLY A 145 14.54 2.30 11.97
C GLY A 145 14.78 2.77 10.54
N ILE A 146 13.75 3.32 9.90
CA ILE A 146 13.85 3.86 8.54
C ILE A 146 14.73 5.11 8.50
N LEU A 147 14.65 6.02 9.48
CA LEU A 147 15.48 7.23 9.53
C LEU A 147 16.95 6.97 9.91
N ARG A 148 17.31 5.77 10.38
CA ARG A 148 18.73 5.36 10.43
C ARG A 148 19.30 5.15 9.03
N LEU A 149 18.45 4.69 8.11
CA LEU A 149 18.81 4.32 6.74
C LEU A 149 18.69 5.51 5.76
N MET A 150 17.79 6.45 6.04
CA MET A 150 17.43 7.55 5.13
C MET A 150 17.69 8.94 5.73
N PRO A 151 17.78 10.02 4.93
CA PRO A 151 17.90 11.39 5.45
C PRO A 151 16.75 11.80 6.38
N LYS A 152 16.99 12.70 7.34
CA LYS A 152 15.98 13.17 8.30
C LYS A 152 14.77 13.86 7.64
N ASN A 153 14.96 14.46 6.47
CA ASN A 153 13.89 15.12 5.70
C ASN A 153 13.08 14.16 4.79
N THR A 154 13.19 12.84 5.01
CA THR A 154 12.44 11.83 4.26
C THR A 154 10.95 12.01 4.45
N LYS A 155 10.21 12.01 3.33
CA LYS A 155 8.74 12.05 3.32
C LYS A 155 8.20 10.62 3.40
N PHE A 156 7.35 10.33 4.38
CA PHE A 156 6.72 9.02 4.53
C PHE A 156 5.39 8.99 3.78
N VAL A 157 5.19 7.93 3.01
CA VAL A 157 3.98 7.72 2.21
C VAL A 157 3.48 6.29 2.44
N ALA A 158 2.17 6.11 2.60
CA ALA A 158 1.54 4.78 2.64
C ALA A 158 0.35 4.72 1.68
N ILE A 159 -0.25 3.54 1.53
CA ILE A 159 -1.53 3.38 0.83
C ILE A 159 -2.42 2.38 1.56
N LEU A 160 -3.63 2.82 1.86
CA LEU A 160 -4.69 2.02 2.46
C LEU A 160 -5.73 1.61 1.42
N ARG A 161 -6.59 0.68 1.84
CA ARG A 161 -7.72 0.20 1.06
C ARG A 161 -8.82 -0.19 2.02
N GLU A 162 -10.06 0.10 1.64
CA GLU A 162 -11.25 -0.32 2.40
C GLU A 162 -11.07 -1.76 2.96
N PRO A 163 -11.22 -1.96 4.28
CA PRO A 163 -10.78 -3.17 4.98
C PRO A 163 -11.35 -4.48 4.42
N VAL A 164 -12.65 -4.53 4.10
CA VAL A 164 -13.29 -5.73 3.54
C VAL A 164 -12.68 -6.05 2.18
N SER A 165 -12.58 -5.06 1.30
CA SER A 165 -11.95 -5.20 -0.02
C SER A 165 -10.48 -5.62 0.04
N ARG A 166 -9.74 -5.14 1.03
CA ARG A 166 -8.34 -5.54 1.31
C ARG A 166 -8.27 -6.99 1.77
N PHE A 167 -9.12 -7.39 2.72
CA PHE A 167 -9.28 -8.76 3.17
C PHE A 167 -9.58 -9.72 2.02
N LEU A 168 -10.62 -9.45 1.22
CA LEU A 168 -10.98 -10.28 0.05
C LEU A 168 -9.78 -10.51 -0.88
N SER A 169 -9.03 -9.44 -1.14
CA SER A 169 -7.87 -9.51 -2.01
C SER A 169 -6.70 -10.28 -1.39
N ALA A 170 -6.54 -10.27 -0.06
CA ALA A 170 -5.54 -11.02 0.65
C ALA A 170 -5.90 -12.50 0.73
N PHE A 171 -7.15 -12.78 1.09
CA PHE A 171 -7.69 -14.12 1.24
C PHE A 171 -7.50 -14.95 -0.03
N ILE A 172 -7.84 -14.38 -1.19
CA ILE A 172 -7.68 -15.04 -2.49
C ILE A 172 -6.20 -15.18 -2.87
N TYR A 173 -5.42 -14.12 -2.69
CA TYR A 173 -4.04 -14.04 -3.18
C TYR A 173 -3.08 -14.96 -2.42
N PHE A 174 -3.21 -15.01 -1.10
CA PHE A 174 -2.38 -15.85 -0.24
C PHE A 174 -2.99 -17.24 0.00
N ASP A 175 -4.13 -17.54 -0.63
CA ASP A 175 -4.83 -18.81 -0.51
C ASP A 175 -5.19 -19.14 0.95
N MET A 176 -5.75 -18.17 1.66
CA MET A 176 -5.87 -18.19 3.12
C MET A 176 -6.71 -19.35 3.67
N ALA A 177 -7.69 -19.85 2.91
CA ALA A 177 -8.57 -20.95 3.33
C ALA A 177 -7.82 -22.20 3.82
N LYS A 178 -6.61 -22.47 3.30
CA LYS A 178 -5.81 -23.63 3.70
C LYS A 178 -5.30 -23.56 5.15
N TYR A 179 -5.28 -22.38 5.75
CA TYR A 179 -4.85 -22.14 7.12
C TYR A 179 -5.98 -22.25 8.15
N PHE A 180 -7.21 -22.54 7.71
CA PHE A 180 -8.36 -22.72 8.58
C PHE A 180 -8.84 -24.18 8.54
N PRO A 181 -8.68 -24.95 9.62
CA PRO A 181 -9.22 -26.29 9.73
C PRO A 181 -10.75 -26.28 9.61
N GLY A 182 -11.30 -27.15 8.76
CA GLY A 182 -12.76 -27.27 8.56
C GLY A 182 -13.38 -26.23 7.62
N MET A 183 -12.62 -25.26 7.12
CA MET A 183 -13.10 -24.30 6.12
C MET A 183 -13.13 -24.94 4.74
N ILE A 184 -14.19 -24.69 3.95
CA ILE A 184 -14.29 -25.18 2.57
C ILE A 184 -13.05 -24.75 1.76
N GLY A 185 -12.43 -25.70 1.06
CA GLY A 185 -11.18 -25.47 0.31
C GLY A 185 -9.90 -25.66 1.14
N SER A 186 -10.00 -25.96 2.44
CA SER A 186 -8.87 -26.42 3.24
C SER A 186 -8.39 -27.81 2.79
N PRO A 187 -7.06 -28.08 2.71
CA PRO A 187 -6.51 -29.35 2.24
C PRO A 187 -7.01 -30.60 2.99
N ARG A 188 -7.58 -30.47 4.20
CA ARG A 188 -8.17 -31.61 4.91
C ARG A 188 -9.53 -32.05 4.34
N LEU A 189 -10.27 -31.15 3.70
CA LEU A 189 -11.55 -31.46 3.04
C LEU A 189 -11.35 -31.90 1.57
N LEU A 190 -10.22 -31.53 0.98
CA LEU A 190 -9.75 -32.11 -0.27
C LEU A 190 -8.94 -33.36 0.09
N GLY A 191 -9.63 -34.51 0.30
CA GLY A 191 -8.98 -35.76 0.70
C GLY A 191 -7.73 -36.13 -0.14
N PRO A 192 -6.92 -37.12 0.30
CA PRO A 192 -5.73 -37.53 -0.43
C PRO A 192 -6.10 -37.74 -1.90
N ARG A 193 -5.28 -37.21 -2.84
CA ARG A 193 -5.44 -37.53 -4.26
C ARG A 193 -5.38 -39.05 -4.39
N ARG A 194 -6.52 -39.73 -4.40
CA ARG A 194 -6.61 -41.11 -4.86
C ARG A 194 -6.14 -41.04 -6.31
N ARG A 195 -4.93 -41.50 -6.58
CA ARG A 195 -4.61 -42.01 -7.91
C ARG A 195 -5.60 -43.14 -8.10
N LEU A 196 -6.70 -42.87 -8.81
CA LEU A 196 -7.50 -43.94 -9.37
C LEU A 196 -6.52 -44.73 -10.25
N ASN A 197 -6.13 -45.92 -9.80
CA ASN A 197 -5.49 -46.91 -10.66
C ASN A 197 -6.55 -47.31 -11.68
N ILE A 198 -6.53 -46.60 -12.81
CA ILE A 198 -7.29 -47.00 -13.98
C ILE A 198 -6.57 -48.25 -14.52
N PRO A 199 -7.22 -49.42 -14.62
CA PRO A 199 -6.63 -50.60 -15.22
C PRO A 199 -6.11 -50.29 -16.63
N ASP A 200 -4.96 -50.85 -17.00
CA ASP A 200 -4.23 -50.54 -18.24
C ASP A 200 -5.05 -50.69 -19.54
N ARG A 201 -6.23 -51.33 -19.46
CA ARG A 201 -7.18 -51.49 -20.55
C ARG A 201 -7.89 -50.21 -21.01
N PHE A 202 -7.80 -49.10 -20.26
CA PHE A 202 -8.44 -47.82 -20.63
C PHE A 202 -7.47 -46.72 -21.06
N LYS A 203 -6.17 -47.01 -21.24
CA LYS A 203 -5.26 -46.04 -21.87
C LYS A 203 -5.54 -45.97 -23.38
N LYS A 204 -6.40 -45.03 -23.79
CA LYS A 204 -6.56 -44.69 -25.22
C LYS A 204 -5.26 -44.09 -25.78
N PRO A 205 -4.95 -44.31 -27.08
CA PRO A 205 -3.75 -43.78 -27.71
C PRO A 205 -3.79 -42.25 -27.73
N ARG A 206 -2.58 -41.68 -27.68
CA ARG A 206 -2.30 -40.25 -27.57
C ARG A 206 -2.60 -39.55 -28.90
N ASN A 207 -3.86 -39.19 -29.16
CA ASN A 207 -4.20 -38.32 -30.29
C ASN A 207 -3.97 -36.85 -29.95
N ARG A 208 -3.10 -36.21 -30.73
CA ARG A 208 -2.92 -34.76 -30.80
C ARG A 208 -4.20 -34.14 -31.37
N GLY A 209 -4.98 -33.48 -30.50
CA GLY A 209 -6.12 -32.67 -30.90
C GLY A 209 -7.37 -32.92 -30.05
N GLN A 210 -7.50 -32.18 -28.95
CA GLN A 210 -8.73 -31.91 -28.16
C GLN A 210 -8.29 -31.19 -26.86
N THR A 211 -8.97 -30.21 -26.26
CA THR A 211 -10.04 -29.27 -26.61
C THR A 211 -10.06 -28.27 -25.45
N VAL A 212 -10.38 -27.01 -25.72
CA VAL A 212 -10.37 -25.87 -24.79
C VAL A 212 -11.40 -25.98 -23.65
N GLY A 213 -12.19 -27.06 -23.55
CA GLY A 213 -13.30 -27.23 -22.60
C GLY A 213 -12.94 -27.69 -21.17
N GLN A 214 -11.92 -28.53 -20.95
CA GLN A 214 -11.67 -29.11 -19.61
C GLN A 214 -10.92 -28.18 -18.62
N LYS A 215 -10.16 -27.18 -19.11
CA LYS A 215 -9.52 -26.18 -18.24
C LYS A 215 -10.51 -25.19 -17.62
N ILE A 216 -11.67 -25.00 -18.26
CA ILE A 216 -12.67 -24.03 -17.83
C ILE A 216 -13.43 -24.55 -16.60
N THR A 217 -13.77 -25.84 -16.54
CA THR A 217 -14.55 -26.43 -15.44
C THR A 217 -13.80 -26.43 -14.11
N VAL A 218 -12.51 -26.82 -14.12
CA VAL A 218 -11.67 -26.87 -12.91
C VAL A 218 -11.37 -25.47 -12.35
N SER A 219 -11.20 -24.48 -13.22
CA SER A 219 -10.98 -23.09 -12.81
C SER A 219 -12.23 -22.46 -12.22
N HIS A 220 -13.41 -22.71 -12.80
CA HIS A 220 -14.70 -22.28 -12.22
C HIS A 220 -14.93 -22.91 -10.85
N GLN A 221 -14.72 -24.22 -10.70
CA GLN A 221 -14.93 -24.92 -9.43
C GLN A 221 -14.00 -24.37 -8.32
N ARG A 222 -12.75 -24.01 -8.63
CA ARG A 222 -11.83 -23.34 -7.69
C ARG A 222 -12.25 -21.92 -7.31
N ILE A 223 -12.85 -21.18 -8.22
CA ILE A 223 -13.33 -19.82 -7.93
C ILE A 223 -14.56 -19.89 -7.02
N HIS A 224 -15.48 -20.81 -7.30
CA HIS A 224 -16.65 -21.05 -6.44
C HIS A 224 -16.26 -21.44 -5.02
N THR A 225 -15.31 -22.37 -4.83
CA THR A 225 -14.86 -22.76 -3.48
C THR A 225 -14.15 -21.64 -2.72
N LYS A 226 -13.43 -20.75 -3.41
CA LYS A 226 -12.83 -19.55 -2.81
C LYS A 226 -13.88 -18.54 -2.38
N ASN A 227 -14.92 -18.32 -3.17
CA ASN A 227 -16.02 -17.44 -2.79
C ASN A 227 -16.79 -17.99 -1.58
N SER A 228 -17.02 -19.31 -1.52
CA SER A 228 -17.68 -19.95 -0.37
C SER A 228 -16.87 -19.83 0.94
N SER A 229 -15.54 -19.98 0.91
CA SER A 229 -14.70 -19.86 2.11
C SER A 229 -14.63 -18.43 2.64
N ILE A 230 -14.61 -17.44 1.75
CA ILE A 230 -14.71 -16.03 2.13
C ILE A 230 -16.02 -15.76 2.88
N LEU A 231 -17.15 -16.24 2.34
CA LEU A 231 -18.45 -16.02 2.96
C LEU A 231 -18.51 -16.69 4.35
N GLN A 232 -17.96 -17.90 4.50
CA GLN A 232 -17.86 -18.55 5.81
C GLN A 232 -17.06 -17.73 6.81
N TYR A 233 -15.92 -17.16 6.39
CA TYR A 233 -15.12 -16.30 7.27
C TYR A 233 -15.93 -15.08 7.73
N LEU A 234 -16.52 -14.36 6.77
CA LEU A 234 -17.24 -13.12 7.03
C LEU A 234 -18.52 -13.30 7.85
N GLN A 235 -19.13 -14.50 7.86
CA GLN A 235 -20.27 -14.82 8.70
C GLN A 235 -19.92 -14.90 10.20
N ASN A 236 -18.69 -15.31 10.55
CA ASN A 236 -18.25 -15.38 11.94
C ASN A 236 -16.71 -15.28 12.05
N PRO A 237 -16.14 -14.06 11.92
CA PRO A 237 -14.69 -13.86 11.95
C PRO A 237 -14.05 -14.36 13.24
N THR A 238 -14.68 -14.11 14.39
CA THR A 238 -14.20 -14.54 15.71
C THR A 238 -14.01 -16.05 15.80
N ARG A 239 -14.99 -16.85 15.33
CA ARG A 239 -14.86 -18.31 15.27
C ARG A 239 -13.65 -18.75 14.46
N TRP A 240 -13.44 -18.14 13.29
CA TRP A 240 -12.39 -18.58 12.37
C TRP A 240 -11.00 -18.17 12.83
N ASP A 241 -10.86 -17.00 13.45
CA ASP A 241 -9.60 -16.56 14.04
C ASP A 241 -9.17 -17.49 15.18
N ASN A 242 -10.11 -17.98 16.00
CA ASN A 242 -9.81 -18.95 17.08
C ASN A 242 -9.26 -20.30 16.57
N VAL A 243 -9.51 -20.66 15.32
CA VAL A 243 -9.00 -21.90 14.71
C VAL A 243 -7.93 -21.64 13.66
N TYR A 244 -7.53 -20.39 13.45
CA TYR A 244 -6.54 -20.00 12.48
C TYR A 244 -5.17 -20.61 12.81
N ARG A 245 -4.57 -21.27 11.83
CA ARG A 245 -3.22 -21.84 11.95
C ARG A 245 -2.27 -21.08 11.04
N PRO A 246 -1.52 -20.10 11.56
CA PRO A 246 -0.65 -19.28 10.73
C PRO A 246 0.38 -20.15 9.99
N PRO A 247 0.85 -19.71 8.82
CA PRO A 247 1.87 -20.43 8.08
C PRO A 247 3.14 -20.61 8.94
N GLY A 248 3.82 -21.75 8.78
CA GLY A 248 5.11 -21.98 9.44
C GLY A 248 6.28 -21.34 8.69
N PRO A 249 7.51 -21.34 9.25
CA PRO A 249 8.67 -20.63 8.69
C PRO A 249 9.10 -21.04 7.26
N ARG A 250 8.70 -22.22 6.79
CA ARG A 250 8.98 -22.72 5.44
C ARG A 250 7.92 -22.31 4.40
N ASP A 251 6.79 -21.77 4.84
CA ASP A 251 5.73 -21.33 3.94
C ASP A 251 6.07 -19.92 3.40
N PRO A 252 5.97 -19.69 2.07
CA PRO A 252 6.24 -18.37 1.48
C PRO A 252 5.34 -17.24 1.99
N ASN A 253 4.22 -17.56 2.64
CA ASN A 253 3.32 -16.58 3.23
C ASN A 253 3.59 -16.29 4.72
N TYR A 254 4.63 -16.86 5.32
CA TYR A 254 4.90 -16.77 6.77
C TYR A 254 4.76 -15.35 7.35
N GLU A 255 5.37 -14.35 6.69
CA GLU A 255 5.34 -12.96 7.13
C GLU A 255 4.22 -12.13 6.48
N HIS A 256 3.52 -12.70 5.49
CA HIS A 256 2.53 -11.99 4.67
C HIS A 256 1.09 -12.34 5.03
N ALA A 257 0.86 -13.54 5.54
CA ALA A 257 -0.45 -14.01 5.95
C ALA A 257 -0.95 -13.17 7.13
N CYS A 258 -2.19 -12.72 7.01
CA CYS A 258 -2.83 -11.87 7.99
C CYS A 258 -4.33 -11.89 7.76
N VAL A 259 -5.07 -12.04 8.85
CA VAL A 259 -6.53 -12.15 8.83
C VAL A 259 -7.18 -11.02 9.64
N ARG A 260 -6.50 -10.51 10.67
CA ARG A 260 -6.99 -9.48 11.58
C ARG A 260 -6.10 -8.23 11.57
N ASN A 261 -6.69 -7.04 11.42
CA ASN A 261 -6.04 -5.72 11.59
C ASN A 261 -4.71 -5.59 10.82
N CYS A 262 -4.74 -5.97 9.55
CA CYS A 262 -3.53 -6.19 8.77
C CYS A 262 -2.85 -4.91 8.29
N MET A 263 -3.59 -3.83 8.11
CA MET A 263 -3.01 -2.55 7.68
C MET A 263 -2.26 -1.89 8.84
N VAL A 264 -2.86 -1.85 10.05
CA VAL A 264 -2.17 -1.34 11.25
C VAL A 264 -0.95 -2.21 11.61
N ARG A 265 -1.03 -3.53 11.43
CA ARG A 265 0.12 -4.43 11.62
C ARG A 265 1.29 -4.11 10.70
N ASP A 266 1.02 -3.92 9.41
CA ASP A 266 2.06 -3.54 8.44
C ASP A 266 2.64 -2.14 8.77
N LEU A 267 1.85 -1.28 9.44
CA LEU A 267 2.28 0.00 9.99
C LEU A 267 2.88 -0.09 11.41
N GLY A 268 3.11 -1.29 11.94
CA GLY A 268 3.85 -1.48 13.19
C GLY A 268 3.02 -1.41 14.48
N PHE A 269 1.69 -1.38 14.39
CA PHE A 269 0.83 -1.49 15.58
C PHE A 269 0.88 -2.91 16.15
N PRO A 270 1.13 -3.10 17.46
CA PRO A 270 1.26 -4.42 18.06
C PRO A 270 -0.11 -5.10 18.24
N GLU A 271 -0.15 -6.40 17.96
CA GLU A 271 -1.36 -7.23 18.06
C GLU A 271 -1.95 -7.28 19.48
N SER A 272 -1.10 -7.19 20.52
CA SER A 272 -1.53 -7.15 21.91
C SER A 272 -2.37 -5.93 22.27
N LEU A 273 -2.42 -4.90 21.41
CA LEU A 273 -3.18 -3.67 21.63
C LEU A 273 -4.42 -3.58 20.74
N TYR A 274 -4.79 -4.63 20.01
CA TYR A 274 -5.96 -4.61 19.10
C TYR A 274 -7.31 -4.39 19.79
N GLU A 275 -7.41 -4.67 21.09
CA GLU A 275 -8.62 -4.43 21.88
C GLU A 275 -8.55 -3.09 22.66
N ASN A 276 -7.45 -2.35 22.55
CA ASN A 276 -7.25 -1.10 23.28
C ASN A 276 -7.57 0.09 22.37
N SER A 277 -8.81 0.60 22.49
CA SER A 277 -9.31 1.71 21.68
C SER A 277 -8.44 2.97 21.80
N THR A 278 -8.00 3.36 23.01
CA THR A 278 -7.11 4.52 23.21
C THR A 278 -5.80 4.34 22.46
N ALA A 279 -5.17 3.17 22.57
CA ALA A 279 -3.91 2.89 21.87
C ALA A 279 -4.08 2.90 20.34
N ILE A 280 -5.23 2.47 19.83
CA ILE A 280 -5.55 2.55 18.39
C ILE A 280 -5.60 4.02 17.95
N HIS A 281 -6.32 4.88 18.69
CA HIS A 281 -6.43 6.29 18.36
C HIS A 281 -5.08 7.02 18.43
N ASP A 282 -4.31 6.82 19.51
CA ASP A 282 -2.98 7.40 19.69
C ASP A 282 -2.03 6.99 18.55
N PHE A 283 -2.12 5.73 18.11
CA PHE A 283 -1.36 5.22 16.99
C PHE A 283 -1.74 5.90 15.67
N VAL A 284 -3.04 6.01 15.37
CA VAL A 284 -3.54 6.65 14.13
C VAL A 284 -3.09 8.11 14.05
N GLU A 285 -3.18 8.86 15.15
CA GLU A 285 -2.66 10.23 15.22
C GLU A 285 -1.14 10.29 15.05
N GLY A 286 -0.41 9.31 15.61
CA GLY A 286 1.02 9.15 15.36
C GLY A 286 1.36 9.00 13.89
N ILE A 287 0.60 8.17 13.16
CA ILE A 287 0.76 8.02 11.71
C ILE A 287 0.47 9.33 10.98
N GLU A 288 -0.56 10.09 11.35
CA GLU A 288 -0.87 11.40 10.73
C GLU A 288 0.29 12.38 10.89
N ARG A 289 0.93 12.42 12.07
CA ARG A 289 2.10 13.28 12.32
C ARG A 289 3.33 12.86 11.51
N ASP A 290 3.51 11.57 11.29
CA ASP A 290 4.71 11.03 10.66
C ASP A 290 4.63 10.99 9.13
N PHE A 291 3.44 10.82 8.57
CA PHE A 291 3.24 10.60 7.14
C PHE A 291 2.90 11.88 6.40
N THR A 292 3.63 12.14 5.33
CA THR A 292 3.33 13.24 4.40
C THR A 292 2.03 13.00 3.64
N LEU A 293 1.73 11.73 3.36
CA LEU A 293 0.47 11.33 2.74
C LEU A 293 0.19 9.85 2.99
N VAL A 294 -1.00 9.55 3.48
CA VAL A 294 -1.56 8.19 3.44
C VAL A 294 -2.60 8.14 2.33
N MET A 295 -2.26 7.48 1.23
CA MET A 295 -3.11 7.39 0.05
C MET A 295 -4.28 6.43 0.26
N ILE A 296 -5.38 6.64 -0.46
CA ILE A 296 -6.54 5.75 -0.44
C ILE A 296 -6.71 5.10 -1.82
N LEU A 297 -6.69 3.77 -1.89
CA LEU A 297 -6.74 3.05 -3.17
C LEU A 297 -8.04 3.32 -3.95
N GLN A 298 -9.16 3.58 -3.27
CA GLN A 298 -10.44 3.95 -3.88
C GLN A 298 -10.32 5.27 -4.67
N TYR A 299 -9.48 6.18 -4.18
CA TYR A 299 -9.20 7.50 -4.75
C TYR A 299 -7.75 7.59 -5.21
N PHE A 300 -7.26 6.53 -5.87
CA PHE A 300 -5.84 6.38 -6.20
C PHE A 300 -5.33 7.49 -7.11
N ASP A 301 -6.13 7.95 -8.07
CA ASP A 301 -5.71 9.01 -8.99
C ASP A 301 -5.62 10.36 -8.26
N GLN A 302 -6.59 10.69 -7.42
CA GLN A 302 -6.55 11.87 -6.53
C GLN A 302 -5.35 11.80 -5.59
N SER A 303 -5.11 10.65 -4.99
CA SER A 303 -3.97 10.42 -4.09
C SER A 303 -2.63 10.65 -4.79
N LEU A 304 -2.49 10.22 -6.04
CA LEU A 304 -1.26 10.42 -6.82
C LEU A 304 -1.06 11.89 -7.24
N VAL A 305 -2.13 12.60 -7.60
CA VAL A 305 -2.04 14.03 -7.90
C VAL A 305 -1.68 14.84 -6.65
N LEU A 306 -2.27 14.50 -5.50
CA LEU A 306 -1.89 15.10 -4.23
C LEU A 306 -0.41 14.81 -3.87
N LEU A 307 0.04 13.57 -4.06
CA LEU A 307 1.44 13.21 -3.89
C LEU A 307 2.36 14.03 -4.81
N LYS A 308 1.96 14.21 -6.08
CA LYS A 308 2.70 15.02 -7.05
C LYS A 308 2.87 16.46 -6.55
N ARG A 309 1.80 17.11 -6.10
CA ARG A 309 1.86 18.48 -5.55
C ARG A 309 2.77 18.56 -4.32
N LYS A 310 2.56 17.69 -3.33
CA LYS A 310 3.35 17.66 -2.08
C LYS A 310 4.84 17.36 -2.28
N MET A 311 5.18 16.63 -3.33
CA MET A 311 6.57 16.26 -3.65
C MET A 311 7.20 17.13 -4.74
N CYS A 312 6.42 18.05 -5.32
CA CYS A 312 6.79 18.84 -6.49
C CYS A 312 7.26 17.96 -7.67
N TRP A 313 6.60 16.82 -7.89
CA TRP A 313 6.93 15.90 -8.97
C TRP A 313 6.26 16.30 -10.28
N SER A 314 6.74 15.74 -11.39
CA SER A 314 6.07 15.88 -12.69
C SER A 314 4.92 14.87 -12.81
N ILE A 315 3.96 15.15 -13.68
CA ILE A 315 2.90 14.19 -14.02
C ILE A 315 3.49 12.86 -14.53
N ARG A 316 4.63 12.92 -15.22
CA ARG A 316 5.34 11.75 -15.77
C ARG A 316 5.83 10.81 -14.68
N ASP A 317 6.19 11.35 -13.52
CA ASP A 317 6.69 10.57 -12.37
C ASP A 317 5.61 9.67 -11.77
N ILE A 318 4.35 10.10 -11.79
CA ILE A 318 3.21 9.41 -11.17
C ILE A 318 2.40 8.51 -12.11
N LEU A 319 2.73 8.44 -13.41
CA LEU A 319 2.02 7.57 -14.37
C LEU A 319 2.13 6.09 -13.98
N TYR A 320 1.13 5.28 -14.28
CA TYR A 320 1.14 3.87 -13.92
C TYR A 320 0.39 3.01 -14.94
N ASP A 321 0.72 1.72 -14.99
CA ASP A 321 0.01 0.78 -15.85
C ASP A 321 -1.44 0.56 -15.38
N HIS A 322 -2.38 1.23 -16.04
CA HIS A 322 -3.80 1.22 -15.70
C HIS A 322 -4.52 -0.10 -16.06
N ARG A 323 -3.90 -1.02 -16.82
CA ARG A 323 -4.56 -2.26 -17.29
C ARG A 323 -5.03 -3.20 -16.18
N HIS A 324 -4.41 -3.15 -15.01
CA HIS A 324 -4.77 -4.05 -13.92
C HIS A 324 -6.09 -3.64 -13.23
N ARG A 325 -6.52 -2.36 -13.33
CA ARG A 325 -7.84 -1.93 -12.84
C ARG A 325 -8.97 -2.54 -13.66
N THR A 326 -8.82 -2.59 -14.99
CA THR A 326 -9.87 -3.06 -15.90
C THR A 326 -10.08 -4.58 -15.86
N LYS A 327 -9.02 -5.38 -15.63
CA LYS A 327 -9.12 -6.86 -15.60
C LYS A 327 -9.77 -7.40 -14.32
N LYS A 328 -9.62 -6.73 -13.17
CA LYS A 328 -10.18 -7.20 -11.88
C LYS A 328 -11.69 -7.02 -11.76
N ALA A 329 -12.30 -6.15 -12.58
CA ALA A 329 -13.74 -5.93 -12.57
C ALA A 329 -14.57 -7.14 -13.06
N LYS A 330 -13.93 -8.10 -13.76
CA LYS A 330 -14.62 -9.26 -14.37
C LYS A 330 -14.67 -10.52 -13.50
N ALA A 331 -14.12 -10.52 -12.29
CA ALA A 331 -14.23 -11.66 -11.38
C ALA A 331 -15.55 -11.59 -10.61
N THR A 332 -16.33 -12.68 -10.62
CA THR A 332 -17.58 -12.82 -9.84
C THR A 332 -17.28 -12.62 -8.36
N LYS A 333 -17.65 -11.45 -7.82
CA LYS A 333 -17.48 -11.16 -6.40
C LYS A 333 -18.52 -11.97 -5.60
N PRO A 334 -18.16 -12.48 -4.42
CA PRO A 334 -19.15 -13.09 -3.54
C PRO A 334 -20.20 -12.04 -3.13
N ASN A 335 -21.45 -12.47 -2.96
CA ASN A 335 -22.51 -11.62 -2.45
C ASN A 335 -22.34 -11.42 -0.93
N ILE A 336 -21.76 -10.30 -0.53
CA ILE A 336 -21.46 -9.98 0.87
C ILE A 336 -22.51 -9.00 1.39
N THR A 337 -23.27 -9.41 2.42
CA THR A 337 -24.30 -8.58 3.04
C THR A 337 -23.68 -7.47 3.90
N ASP A 338 -24.44 -6.42 4.20
CA ASP A 338 -23.96 -5.34 5.07
C ASP A 338 -23.72 -5.81 6.50
N ASP A 339 -24.48 -6.80 6.97
CA ASP A 339 -24.25 -7.42 8.28
C ASP A 339 -22.89 -8.12 8.38
N MET A 340 -22.50 -8.84 7.33
CA MET A 340 -21.18 -9.46 7.22
C MET A 340 -20.06 -8.40 7.22
N LYS A 341 -20.28 -7.27 6.55
CA LYS A 341 -19.32 -6.15 6.56
C LYS A 341 -19.21 -5.54 7.96
N ARG A 342 -20.33 -5.23 8.62
CA ARG A 342 -20.34 -4.67 9.98
C ARG A 342 -19.65 -5.60 10.97
N THR A 343 -19.97 -6.88 10.94
CA THR A 343 -19.33 -7.90 11.78
C THR A 343 -17.83 -7.97 11.54
N PHE A 344 -17.40 -7.97 10.28
CA PHE A 344 -15.98 -7.96 9.93
C PHE A 344 -15.26 -6.69 10.41
N LEU A 345 -15.84 -5.51 10.18
CA LEU A 345 -15.26 -4.22 10.57
C LEU A 345 -15.16 -4.07 12.09
N LYS A 346 -16.17 -4.52 12.83
CA LYS A 346 -16.12 -4.56 14.29
C LYS A 346 -14.99 -5.47 14.80
N HIS A 347 -14.82 -6.64 14.18
CA HIS A 347 -13.73 -7.57 14.54
C HIS A 347 -12.34 -7.04 14.13
N ASN A 348 -12.29 -6.13 13.16
CA ASN A 348 -11.09 -5.47 12.63
C ASN A 348 -11.10 -3.96 12.92
N GLU A 349 -11.44 -3.59 14.16
CA GLU A 349 -11.66 -2.20 14.57
C GLU A 349 -10.47 -1.29 14.24
N ALA A 350 -9.24 -1.70 14.53
CA ALA A 350 -8.06 -0.88 14.28
C ALA A 350 -7.86 -0.54 12.80
N ASP A 351 -8.08 -1.49 11.88
CA ASP A 351 -8.04 -1.25 10.44
C ASP A 351 -9.23 -0.36 9.98
N ALA A 352 -10.41 -0.50 10.60
CA ALA A 352 -11.58 0.30 10.30
C ALA A 352 -11.38 1.77 10.71
N VAL A 353 -10.92 2.02 11.94
CA VAL A 353 -10.60 3.35 12.46
C VAL A 353 -9.50 4.01 11.62
N LEU A 354 -8.42 3.27 11.33
CA LEU A 354 -7.33 3.76 10.48
C LEU A 354 -7.84 4.18 9.09
N TYR A 355 -8.62 3.33 8.42
CA TYR A 355 -9.12 3.61 7.08
C TYR A 355 -10.06 4.82 7.07
N GLN A 356 -11.00 4.91 8.01
CA GLN A 356 -11.94 6.02 8.08
C GLN A 356 -11.20 7.34 8.31
N TYR A 357 -10.29 7.38 9.30
CA TYR A 357 -9.51 8.56 9.62
C TYR A 357 -8.74 9.09 8.40
N PHE A 358 -8.01 8.23 7.69
CA PHE A 358 -7.19 8.65 6.57
C PHE A 358 -7.98 8.90 5.28
N ASN A 359 -9.18 8.33 5.15
CA ASN A 359 -10.11 8.75 4.10
C ASN A 359 -10.55 10.20 4.30
N ASP A 360 -10.92 10.55 5.53
CA ASP A 360 -11.31 11.92 5.88
C ASP A 360 -10.12 12.89 5.79
N SER A 361 -8.94 12.48 6.26
CA SER A 361 -7.69 13.24 6.13
C SER A 361 -7.35 13.51 4.66
N LEU A 362 -7.48 12.53 3.76
CA LEU A 362 -7.24 12.72 2.33
C LEU A 362 -8.12 13.83 1.76
N TRP A 363 -9.42 13.81 2.02
CA TRP A 363 -10.34 14.83 1.51
C TRP A 363 -10.14 16.20 2.13
N LYS A 364 -9.79 16.26 3.43
CA LYS A 364 -9.36 17.51 4.08
C LYS A 364 -8.13 18.12 3.41
N GLN A 365 -7.15 17.30 3.06
CA GLN A 365 -5.95 17.75 2.36
C GLN A 365 -6.27 18.20 0.92
N ILE A 366 -7.11 17.46 0.19
CA ILE A 366 -7.52 17.84 -1.17
C ILE A 366 -8.26 19.19 -1.17
N ALA A 367 -9.13 19.44 -0.19
CA ALA A 367 -9.85 20.71 -0.07
C ALA A 367 -8.92 21.93 0.11
N GLN A 368 -7.67 21.71 0.53
CA GLN A 368 -6.67 22.77 0.71
C GLN A 368 -5.85 23.06 -0.56
N GLU A 369 -5.98 22.24 -1.61
CA GLU A 369 -5.17 22.36 -2.84
C GLU A 369 -5.77 23.34 -3.86
N GLY A 370 -7.01 23.79 -3.66
CA GLY A 370 -7.71 24.72 -4.56
C GLY A 370 -8.64 24.04 -5.57
N ASP A 371 -9.52 24.85 -6.18
CA ASP A 371 -10.63 24.37 -7.03
C ASP A 371 -10.16 23.70 -8.34
N ASP A 372 -8.92 23.98 -8.76
CA ASP A 372 -8.33 23.42 -9.97
C ASP A 372 -7.92 21.95 -9.81
N PHE A 373 -7.83 21.43 -8.57
CA PHE A 373 -7.33 20.09 -8.28
C PHE A 373 -8.10 19.00 -9.03
N GLN A 374 -9.44 19.09 -9.08
CA GLN A 374 -10.24 18.08 -9.78
C GLN A 374 -10.03 18.13 -11.31
N ALA A 375 -9.73 19.31 -11.85
CA ALA A 375 -9.36 19.45 -13.26
C ALA A 375 -7.98 18.83 -13.53
N GLU A 376 -7.01 19.00 -12.63
CA GLU A 376 -5.72 18.30 -12.70
C GLU A 376 -5.89 16.78 -12.65
N VAL A 377 -6.76 16.27 -11.78
CA VAL A 377 -7.05 14.83 -11.70
C VAL A 377 -7.61 14.30 -13.01
N ARG A 378 -8.57 15.01 -13.63
CA ARG A 378 -9.11 14.62 -14.95
C ARG A 378 -8.03 14.62 -16.02
N HIS A 379 -7.19 15.64 -16.04
CA HIS A 379 -6.06 15.73 -16.95
C HIS A 379 -5.07 14.56 -16.75
N PHE A 380 -4.70 14.28 -15.51
CA PHE A 380 -3.86 13.12 -15.16
C PHE A 380 -4.47 11.80 -15.65
N GLN A 381 -5.77 11.59 -15.44
CA GLN A 381 -6.45 10.38 -15.90
C GLN A 381 -6.39 10.23 -17.42
N GLN A 382 -6.63 11.31 -18.18
CA GLN A 382 -6.52 11.31 -19.64
C GLN A 382 -5.11 10.94 -20.10
N VAL A 383 -4.09 11.59 -19.54
CA VAL A 383 -2.68 11.31 -19.86
C VAL A 383 -2.31 9.87 -19.52
N ASN A 384 -2.73 9.36 -18.35
CA ASN A 384 -2.38 8.02 -17.90
C ASN A 384 -3.08 6.91 -18.72
N ILE A 385 -4.33 7.13 -19.14
CA ILE A 385 -5.05 6.25 -20.06
C ILE A 385 -4.36 6.25 -21.43
N GLY A 386 -4.01 7.43 -21.96
CA GLY A 386 -3.29 7.58 -23.22
C GLY A 386 -1.95 6.85 -23.21
N ALA A 387 -1.12 7.09 -22.19
CA ALA A 387 0.16 6.42 -22.00
C ALA A 387 0.00 4.90 -21.87
N THR A 388 -0.99 4.43 -21.11
CA THR A 388 -1.27 2.99 -20.97
C THR A 388 -1.68 2.36 -22.30
N LYS A 389 -2.56 3.03 -23.07
CA LYS A 389 -3.01 2.56 -24.40
C LYS A 389 -1.83 2.49 -25.36
N TYR A 390 -1.02 3.54 -25.43
CA TYR A 390 0.19 3.58 -26.25
C TYR A 390 1.16 2.45 -25.89
N CYS A 391 1.49 2.28 -24.61
CA CYS A 391 2.40 1.24 -24.14
C CYS A 391 1.87 -0.19 -24.29
N SER A 392 0.56 -0.35 -24.49
CA SER A 392 -0.09 -1.64 -24.71
C SER A 392 -0.25 -2.00 -26.18
N ASN A 393 -0.13 -1.03 -27.09
CA ASN A 393 -0.22 -1.26 -28.51
C ASN A 393 1.09 -1.86 -29.04
N LYS A 394 0.98 -3.00 -29.76
CA LYS A 394 2.11 -3.68 -30.39
C LYS A 394 2.58 -2.96 -31.66
N SER A 395 1.67 -2.33 -32.40
CA SER A 395 1.92 -1.53 -33.61
C SER A 395 1.88 -0.04 -33.28
N ARG A 396 2.44 0.34 -32.13
CA ARG A 396 2.39 1.74 -31.66
C ARG A 396 3.22 2.65 -32.58
N PRO A 397 2.78 3.91 -32.78
CA PRO A 397 3.60 4.90 -33.47
C PRO A 397 4.90 5.14 -32.71
N ARG A 398 5.90 5.74 -33.39
CA ARG A 398 7.23 5.94 -32.82
C ARG A 398 7.20 6.75 -31.52
N GLU A 399 6.28 7.71 -31.45
CA GLU A 399 6.20 8.70 -30.36
C GLU A 399 4.74 8.87 -29.89
N PHE A 400 4.56 9.11 -28.59
CA PHE A 400 3.31 9.62 -28.04
C PHE A 400 3.61 10.89 -27.24
N LEU A 401 3.19 12.02 -27.81
CA LEU A 401 3.47 13.34 -27.27
C LEU A 401 2.34 13.81 -26.36
N VAL A 402 2.68 14.21 -25.14
CA VAL A 402 1.77 14.90 -24.22
C VAL A 402 2.06 16.39 -24.35
N ALA A 403 1.06 17.15 -24.79
CA ALA A 403 1.16 18.60 -24.95
C ALA A 403 1.38 19.30 -23.59
N ASN A 404 1.85 20.55 -23.64
CA ASN A 404 1.87 21.41 -22.47
C ASN A 404 0.43 21.67 -21.98
N SER A 405 0.29 21.83 -20.68
CA SER A 405 -0.95 22.25 -20.04
C SER A 405 -0.61 23.09 -18.81
N THR A 406 -1.64 23.55 -18.10
CA THR A 406 -1.52 24.15 -16.78
C THR A 406 -0.83 23.23 -15.75
N TRP A 407 -0.88 21.90 -15.92
CA TRP A 407 -0.39 20.94 -14.92
C TRP A 407 0.85 20.13 -15.35
N ASN A 408 1.34 20.33 -16.57
CA ASN A 408 2.58 19.71 -17.05
C ASN A 408 3.21 20.48 -18.21
N GLU A 409 4.54 20.45 -18.25
CA GLU A 409 5.30 20.78 -19.47
C GLU A 409 5.12 19.70 -20.53
N LYS A 410 5.42 20.02 -21.79
CA LYS A 410 5.40 19.06 -22.90
C LYS A 410 6.40 17.92 -22.65
N PHE A 411 5.98 16.66 -22.80
CA PHE A 411 6.90 15.51 -22.72
C PHE A 411 6.44 14.35 -23.60
N GLU A 412 7.37 13.41 -23.84
CA GLU A 412 7.13 12.24 -24.68
C GLU A 412 7.07 10.94 -23.87
N ILE A 413 6.15 10.06 -24.24
CA ILE A 413 6.13 8.65 -23.83
C ILE A 413 6.83 7.81 -24.90
N THR A 414 8.04 7.37 -24.58
CA THR A 414 8.88 6.58 -25.48
C THR A 414 8.66 5.07 -25.29
N PRO A 415 9.10 4.23 -26.25
CA PRO A 415 9.18 2.78 -26.05
C PRO A 415 9.98 2.37 -24.81
N HIS A 416 11.05 3.12 -24.48
CA HIS A 416 11.83 2.89 -23.27
C HIS A 416 10.99 3.14 -22.01
N PHE A 417 10.22 4.23 -21.96
CA PHE A 417 9.29 4.49 -20.86
C PHE A 417 8.26 3.36 -20.71
N CYS A 418 7.71 2.87 -21.81
CA CYS A 418 6.76 1.76 -21.80
C CYS A 418 7.34 0.47 -21.19
N SER A 419 8.65 0.22 -21.38
CA SER A 419 9.33 -0.91 -20.73
C SER A 419 9.36 -0.80 -19.20
N MET A 420 9.25 0.41 -18.65
CA MET A 420 9.29 0.70 -17.22
C MET A 420 7.90 0.75 -16.58
N LEU A 421 6.87 1.19 -17.31
CA LEU A 421 5.51 1.48 -16.81
C LEU A 421 4.84 0.29 -16.09
N GLY A 422 5.09 -0.94 -16.56
CA GLY A 422 4.56 -2.18 -15.98
C GLY A 422 5.65 -3.13 -15.43
N ARG A 423 6.88 -2.63 -15.24
CA ARG A 423 8.03 -3.47 -14.86
C ARG A 423 7.83 -4.10 -13.47
N LYS A 424 8.16 -5.38 -13.36
CA LYS A 424 8.08 -6.13 -12.09
C LYS A 424 9.21 -5.74 -11.14
N ARG A 425 8.96 -5.89 -9.83
CA ARG A 425 9.92 -5.62 -8.76
C ARG A 425 11.25 -6.34 -8.95
N GLN A 426 11.21 -7.63 -9.31
CA GLN A 426 12.42 -8.44 -9.55
C GLN A 426 13.38 -7.79 -10.55
N THR A 427 12.84 -7.36 -11.69
CA THR A 427 13.63 -6.71 -12.74
C THR A 427 14.16 -5.35 -12.29
N TRP A 428 13.40 -4.61 -11.46
CA TRP A 428 13.92 -3.39 -10.85
C TRP A 428 15.07 -3.67 -9.90
N ASP A 429 14.96 -4.66 -9.02
CA ASP A 429 16.03 -5.02 -8.08
C ASP A 429 17.32 -5.37 -8.82
N GLU A 430 17.25 -6.13 -9.92
CA GLU A 430 18.40 -6.47 -10.76
C GLU A 430 19.06 -5.22 -11.37
N ILE A 431 18.26 -4.35 -12.00
CA ILE A 431 18.74 -3.10 -12.62
C ILE A 431 19.39 -2.21 -11.57
N LEU A 432 18.73 -1.98 -10.43
CA LEU A 432 19.23 -1.10 -9.37
C LEU A 432 20.46 -1.69 -8.68
N ARG A 433 20.49 -2.99 -8.41
CA ARG A 433 21.65 -3.67 -7.78
C ARG A 433 22.88 -3.65 -8.70
N SER A 434 22.69 -3.78 -10.02
CA SER A 434 23.81 -3.67 -10.96
C SER A 434 24.46 -2.28 -10.95
N ARG A 435 23.67 -1.21 -10.76
CA ARG A 435 24.21 0.16 -10.59
C ARG A 435 25.11 0.26 -9.35
N TYR A 436 24.69 -0.35 -8.23
CA TYR A 436 25.47 -0.32 -6.99
C TYR A 436 26.82 -1.01 -7.16
N ARG A 437 26.80 -2.23 -7.73
CA ARG A 437 28.02 -3.01 -7.97
C ARG A 437 28.98 -2.28 -8.92
N ASN A 438 28.45 -1.66 -9.97
CA ASN A 438 29.28 -0.91 -10.92
C ASN A 438 29.89 0.34 -10.27
N SER A 439 29.12 1.07 -9.45
CA SER A 439 29.63 2.22 -8.71
C SER A 439 30.72 1.82 -7.71
N SER A 440 30.52 0.72 -6.96
CA SER A 440 31.55 0.21 -6.04
C SER A 440 32.82 -0.23 -6.77
N LYS A 441 32.71 -0.90 -7.93
CA LYS A 441 33.87 -1.28 -8.75
C LYS A 441 34.64 -0.07 -9.27
N THR A 442 33.95 0.99 -9.70
CA THR A 442 34.62 2.24 -10.15
C THR A 442 35.40 2.88 -9.01
N VAL A 443 34.82 2.95 -7.81
CA VAL A 443 35.50 3.48 -6.60
C VAL A 443 36.71 2.62 -6.22
N GLU A 444 36.59 1.29 -6.30
CA GLU A 444 37.68 0.38 -5.96
C GLU A 444 38.84 0.42 -6.98
N ILE A 445 38.52 0.58 -8.27
CA ILE A 445 39.52 0.77 -9.34
C ILE A 445 40.24 2.12 -9.16
N GLU A 446 39.52 3.19 -8.78
CA GLU A 446 40.12 4.50 -8.47
C GLU A 446 41.05 4.44 -7.26
N ALA A 447 40.68 3.70 -6.21
CA ALA A 447 41.51 3.50 -5.02
C ALA A 447 42.80 2.70 -5.33
N LYS A 448 42.77 1.83 -6.34
CA LYS A 448 43.90 0.99 -6.77
C LYS A 448 44.74 1.59 -7.91
N ALA A 449 44.35 2.73 -8.49
CA ALA A 449 45.07 3.34 -9.61
C ALA A 449 46.29 4.18 -9.17
N SER A 450 47.45 3.87 -9.76
CA SER A 450 48.72 4.59 -9.55
C SER A 450 48.61 6.09 -9.91
N PRO A 451 49.31 7.01 -9.21
CA PRO A 451 49.17 8.46 -9.37
C PRO A 451 49.28 8.97 -10.82
N ARG A 452 50.04 8.28 -11.67
CA ARG A 452 50.26 8.68 -13.08
C ARG A 452 49.04 8.53 -14.00
N HIS A 453 48.00 7.79 -13.62
CA HIS A 453 46.81 7.55 -14.47
C HIS A 453 45.55 8.31 -14.03
N ARG A 454 45.63 9.14 -12.97
CA ARG A 454 44.49 9.90 -12.43
C ARG A 454 43.97 10.98 -13.40
N GLY A 455 44.81 11.51 -14.29
CA GLY A 455 44.46 12.64 -15.17
C GLY A 455 43.44 12.33 -16.27
N ALA A 456 43.50 11.14 -16.88
CA ALA A 456 42.57 10.73 -17.93
C ALA A 456 41.22 10.25 -17.36
N TYR A 457 41.24 9.56 -16.21
CA TYR A 457 40.03 9.09 -15.52
C TYR A 457 39.24 10.22 -14.84
N SER A 458 39.91 11.27 -14.36
CA SER A 458 39.30 12.46 -13.75
C SER A 458 38.30 13.17 -14.68
N ARG A 459 38.48 13.13 -16.01
CA ARG A 459 37.55 13.76 -16.97
C ARG A 459 36.21 13.03 -17.08
N ARG A 460 36.19 11.69 -17.01
CA ARG A 460 34.95 10.89 -16.96
C ARG A 460 34.22 11.06 -15.62
N VAL A 461 34.97 11.17 -14.53
CA VAL A 461 34.42 11.38 -13.18
C VAL A 461 33.91 12.81 -12.98
N LYS A 462 34.50 13.84 -13.61
CA LYS A 462 33.92 15.20 -13.61
C LYS A 462 32.50 15.22 -14.17
N MET A 463 32.17 14.34 -15.12
CA MET A 463 30.79 14.21 -15.63
C MET A 463 29.83 13.62 -14.58
N TYR A 464 30.27 12.65 -13.77
CA TYR A 464 29.46 12.03 -12.71
C TYR A 464 29.43 12.82 -11.40
N LYS A 465 30.54 13.47 -11.01
CA LYS A 465 30.59 14.40 -9.87
C LYS A 465 29.81 15.68 -10.16
N LYS A 466 29.76 16.18 -11.41
CA LYS A 466 28.89 17.32 -11.78
C LYS A 466 27.40 16.97 -11.59
N ASN A 467 27.00 15.73 -11.85
CA ASN A 467 25.64 15.26 -11.56
C ASN A 467 25.35 15.03 -10.07
N ALA A 468 26.36 14.78 -9.23
CA ALA A 468 26.21 14.68 -7.77
C ALA A 468 26.33 16.04 -7.06
N SER A 469 27.04 17.01 -7.63
CA SER A 469 27.15 18.38 -7.08
C SER A 469 25.98 19.28 -7.50
N LEU A 470 25.24 18.93 -8.56
CA LEU A 470 23.91 19.48 -8.85
C LEU A 470 22.79 18.94 -7.93
N VAL A 471 23.13 18.09 -6.94
CA VAL A 471 22.19 17.57 -5.94
C VAL A 471 22.24 18.39 -4.63
N HIS A 472 23.15 19.37 -4.52
CA HIS A 472 23.35 20.17 -3.31
C HIS A 472 23.04 21.68 -3.43
N ASN A 473 22.45 22.15 -4.52
CA ASN A 473 21.78 23.46 -4.56
C ASN A 473 20.28 23.29 -4.77
#